data_AF-A0A5K1C417-F1
#
_entry.id   AF-A0A5K1C417-F1
#
_cell.length_a   1.000
_cell.length_b   1.000
_cell.length_c   1.000
_cell.angle_alpha   90.00
_cell.angle_beta   90.00
_cell.angle_gamma   90.00
#
_symmetry.space_group_name_H-M   'P 1'
#
loop_
_entity.id
_entity.type
_entity.pdbx_description
1 polymer ?
#
loop_
_entity_poly.entity_id
_entity_poly.type
_entity_poly.pdbx_seq_one_letter_code
_entity_poly.pdbx_strand_id
1 'polypeptide(L)' 'ALDYCHSQGIMHRDVKPHNVMIDHEQRKLRLIDWGLAEFYHPGKEYNVR' A
#
# COMPACT_ATOMS: atom_id res chain seq x y z
N ALA A 1 -0.03 2.07 8.25
CA ALA A 1 -0.67 1.52 7.04
C ALA A 1 0.30 0.61 6.29
N LEU A 2 1.44 1.13 5.81
CA LEU A 2 2.44 0.31 5.13
C LEU A 2 3.07 -0.75 6.03
N ASP A 3 3.53 -0.35 7.22
CA ASP A 3 4.05 -1.31 8.21
C ASP A 3 3.06 -2.45 8.50
N TYR A 4 1.77 -2.09 8.69
CA TYR A 4 0.71 -3.08 8.85
C TYR A 4 0.59 -4.03 7.66
N CYS A 5 0.43 -3.53 6.42
CA CYS A 5 0.30 -4.45 5.27
C CYS A 5 1.58 -5.26 5.01
N HIS A 6 2.76 -4.69 5.25
CA HIS A 6 4.03 -5.41 5.16
C HIS A 6 4.11 -6.54 6.18
N SER A 7 3.64 -6.32 7.42
CA SER A 7 3.55 -7.39 8.44
C SER A 7 2.59 -8.53 8.04
N GLN A 8 1.63 -8.24 7.16
CA GLN A 8 0.72 -9.23 6.57
C GLN A 8 1.29 -9.86 5.28
N GLY A 9 2.54 -9.56 4.92
CA GLY A 9 3.18 -10.04 3.70
C GLY A 9 2.62 -9.42 2.42
N ILE A 10 1.98 -8.25 2.50
CA ILE A 10 1.35 -7.57 1.35
C ILE A 10 2.13 -6.31 0.98
N MET A 11 2.46 -6.18 -0.30
CA MET A 11 3.04 -4.98 -0.90
C MET A 11 1.94 -4.19 -1.60
N HIS A 12 1.81 -2.89 -1.33
CA HIS A 12 0.81 -2.03 -2.00
C HIS A 12 1.12 -1.77 -3.48
N ARG A 13 2.41 -1.64 -3.83
CA ARG A 13 2.98 -1.37 -5.17
C ARG A 13 2.52 -0.09 -5.90
N ASP A 14 1.54 0.65 -5.41
CA ASP A 14 1.09 1.91 -6.02
C ASP A 14 0.88 3.04 -4.99
N VAL A 15 1.91 3.31 -4.19
CA VAL A 15 1.86 4.38 -3.18
C VAL A 15 2.14 5.72 -3.85
N LYS A 16 1.13 6.58 -3.90
CA LYS A 16 1.18 7.93 -4.47
C LYS A 16 0.14 8.83 -3.79
N PRO A 17 0.24 10.17 -3.86
CA PRO A 17 -0.69 11.07 -3.19
C PRO A 17 -2.17 10.80 -3.54
N HIS A 18 -2.45 10.42 -4.79
CA HIS A 18 -3.81 10.07 -5.23
C HIS A 18 -4.43 8.89 -4.48
N ASN A 19 -3.60 7.99 -3.93
CA ASN A 19 -4.04 6.80 -3.21
C ASN A 19 -4.02 7.00 -1.68
N VAL A 20 -3.83 8.24 -1.22
CA VAL A 20 -3.83 8.61 0.21
C VAL A 20 -4.99 9.55 0.47
N MET A 21 -6.07 9.03 1.05
CA MET A 21 -7.25 9.81 1.44
C MET A 21 -7.04 10.41 2.82
N ILE A 22 -7.24 11.72 2.94
CA ILE A 22 -7.11 12.46 4.20
C ILE A 22 -8.42 13.17 4.50
N ASP A 23 -8.99 12.85 5.66
CA ASP A 23 -10.02 13.66 6.30
C ASP A 23 -9.32 14.55 7.34
N HIS A 24 -9.20 15.84 6.99
CA HIS A 24 -8.48 16.81 7.82
C HIS A 24 -9.25 17.18 9.09
N GLU A 25 -10.59 17.22 9.04
CA GLU A 25 -11.43 17.56 10.19
C GLU A 25 -11.35 16.47 11.26
N GLN A 26 -11.44 15.20 10.83
CA GLN A 26 -11.37 14.06 11.74
C GLN A 26 -9.94 13.57 11.99
N ARG A 27 -8.93 14.19 11.36
CA ARG A 27 -7.52 13.77 11.39
C ARG A 27 -7.33 12.29 11.03
N LYS A 28 -8.10 11.79 10.07
CA LYS A 28 -8.04 10.40 9.60
C LYS A 28 -7.30 10.31 8.27
N LEU A 29 -6.49 9.27 8.14
CA LEU A 29 -5.82 8.91 6.90
C LEU A 29 -6.15 7.46 6.53
N ARG A 30 -6.34 7.21 5.23
CA ARG A 30 -6.55 5.87 4.65
C ARG A 30 -5.70 5.71 3.39
N LEU A 31 -5.03 4.57 3.28
CA LEU A 31 -4.40 4.12 2.04
C LEU A 31 -5.44 3.32 1.25
N ILE A 32 -5.68 3.74 0.01
CA ILE A 32 -6.72 3.18 -0.86
C ILE A 32 -6.10 2.63 -2.16
N ASP A 33 -6.94 2.00 -2.98
CA ASP A 33 -6.59 1.41 -4.27
C ASP A 33 -5.51 0.31 -4.19
N TRP A 34 -5.96 -0.87 -3.78
CA TRP A 34 -5.15 -2.08 -3.67
C TRP A 34 -5.13 -2.91 -4.97
N GLY A 35 -5.59 -2.36 -6.10
CA GLY A 35 -5.71 -3.11 -7.36
C GLY A 35 -4.37 -3.60 -7.93
N LEU A 36 -3.26 -2.97 -7.52
CA LEU A 36 -1.90 -3.39 -7.86
C LEU A 36 -1.18 -4.08 -6.70
N ALA A 37 -1.83 -4.34 -5.58
CA ALA A 37 -1.19 -4.98 -4.44
C ALA A 37 -0.88 -6.45 -4.70
N GLU A 38 0.14 -6.99 -4.03
CA GLU A 38 0.57 -8.37 -4.21
C GLU A 38 1.20 -8.95 -2.94
N PHE A 39 1.07 -10.26 -2.74
CA PHE A 39 1.78 -10.97 -1.68
C PHE A 39 3.28 -11.06 -1.99
N TYR A 40 4.08 -10.81 -0.96
CA TYR A 40 5.52 -10.95 -1.00
C TYR A 40 5.91 -12.42 -0.88
N HIS A 41 6.78 -12.86 -1.79
CA HIS A 41 7.36 -14.19 -1.83
C HIS A 41 8.88 -14.05 -2.03
N PRO A 42 9.70 -14.57 -1.10
CA PRO A 42 11.15 -14.56 -1.25
C PRO A 42 11.59 -15.22 -2.57
N GLY A 43 12.53 -14.60 -3.28
CA GLY A 43 13.07 -15.12 -4.54
C GLY A 43 12.20 -14.89 -5.78
N LYS A 44 11.00 -14.32 -5.64
CA LYS A 44 10.20 -13.88 -6.78
C LYS A 44 10.73 -12.54 -7.31
N GLU A 45 10.90 -12.45 -8.63
CA GLU A 45 11.20 -11.19 -9.29
C GLU A 45 9.93 -10.33 -9.39
N TYR A 46 10.07 -9.06 -9.02
CA TYR A 46 9.00 -8.08 -9.11
C TYR A 46 9.46 -6.92 -10.01
N ASN A 47 8.62 -6.55 -10.97
CA ASN A 47 8.90 -5.40 -11.82
C ASN A 47 8.91 -4.11 -10.99
N VAL A 48 10.03 -3.41 -10.99
CA VAL A 48 10.13 -2.05 -10.44
C VAL A 48 9.74 -1.10 -11.57
N ARG A 49 8.58 -0.47 -11.44
CA ARG A 49 8.11 0.56 -12.39
C ARG A 49 8.72 1.91 -12.07
#